data_AF-A0A5C7PA30-F1
#
_entry.id   AF-A0A5C7PA30-F1
#
_cell.length_a   1.000
_cell.length_b   1.000
_cell.length_c   1.000
_cell.angle_alpha   90.00
_cell.angle_beta   90.00
_cell.angle_gamma   90.00
#
_symmetry.space_group_name_H-M   'P 1'
#
loop_
_entity.id
_entity.type
_entity.pdbx_description
1 polymer ?
#
loop_
_entity_poly.entity_id
_entity_poly.type
_entity_poly.pdbx_seq_one_letter_code
_entity_poly.pdbx_strand_id
1 'polypeptide(L)' 'MTPKQIMAMPADARLALEARARAGDIEAVADWMLLAAWRAVSAMKNLRPRQRVRSFIGLCQNVAITVETTHG' A
#
# COMPACT_ATOMS: atom_id res chain seq x y z
N MET A 1 -1.39 7.39 5.37
CA MET A 1 0.06 7.30 5.76
C MET A 1 0.96 7.47 4.53
N THR A 2 2.25 7.82 4.66
CA THR A 2 3.16 7.88 3.49
C THR A 2 3.71 6.49 3.11
N PRO A 3 4.04 6.26 1.82
CA PRO A 3 4.63 4.97 1.40
C PRO A 3 5.92 4.61 2.15
N LYS A 4 6.75 5.60 2.50
CA LYS A 4 7.98 5.40 3.27
C LYS A 4 7.71 4.89 4.68
N GLN A 5 6.67 5.41 5.33
CA GLN A 5 6.25 4.93 6.65
C GLN A 5 5.70 3.50 6.58
N ILE A 6 4.91 3.17 5.56
CA ILE A 6 4.37 1.82 5.34
C ILE A 6 5.49 0.79 5.17
N MET A 7 6.54 1.13 4.40
CA MET A 7 7.70 0.25 4.18
C MET A 7 8.52 -0.01 5.45
N ALA A 8 8.49 0.93 6.41
CA ALA A 8 9.19 0.81 7.69
C ALA A 8 8.38 0.08 8.77
N MET A 9 7.14 -0.34 8.48
CA MET A 9 6.27 -0.94 9.48
C MET A 9 6.77 -2.32 9.96
N PRO A 10 6.76 -2.58 11.28
CA PRO A 10 7.00 -3.90 11.82
C PRO A 10 5.84 -4.86 11.46
N ALA A 11 6.04 -6.17 11.69
CA ALA A 11 5.10 -7.20 11.22
C ALA A 11 3.73 -7.14 11.90
N ASP A 12 3.72 -6.90 13.21
CA ASP A 12 2.55 -6.67 14.05
C ASP A 12 1.72 -5.46 13.59
N ALA A 13 2.37 -4.33 13.31
CA ALA A 13 1.70 -3.13 12.81
C ALA A 13 1.03 -3.37 11.45
N ARG A 14 1.64 -4.19 10.58
CA ARG A 14 1.06 -4.57 9.28
C ARG A 14 -0.20 -5.44 9.44
N LEU A 15 -0.22 -6.35 10.42
CA LEU A 15 -1.39 -7.16 10.72
C LEU A 15 -2.54 -6.31 11.28
N ALA A 16 -2.24 -5.38 12.19
CA ALA A 16 -3.24 -4.47 12.74
C ALA A 16 -3.84 -3.53 11.67
N LEU A 17 -3.02 -3.09 10.72
CA LEU A 17 -3.49 -2.31 9.57
C LEU A 17 -4.46 -3.11 8.70
N GLU A 18 -4.12 -4.35 8.36
CA GLU A 18 -4.99 -5.23 7.57
C GLU A 18 -6.31 -5.53 8.29
N ALA A 19 -6.28 -5.77 9.60
CA ALA A 19 -7.49 -6.00 10.38
C ALA A 19 -8.45 -4.81 10.33
N ARG A 20 -7.93 -3.58 10.50
CA ARG A 20 -8.73 -2.34 10.43
C ARG A 20 -9.29 -2.10 9.04
N ALA A 21 -8.49 -2.32 8.00
CA ALA A 21 -8.95 -2.23 6.62
C ALA A 21 -10.12 -3.20 6.35
N ARG A 22 -10.02 -4.45 6.82
CA ARG A 22 -11.11 -5.44 6.69
C ARG A 22 -12.36 -5.08 7.48
N ALA A 23 -12.22 -4.32 8.57
CA ALA A 23 -13.33 -3.79 9.35
C ALA A 23 -14.00 -2.54 8.72
N GLY A 24 -13.45 -2.02 7.61
CA GLY A 24 -14.03 -0.90 6.87
C GLY A 24 -13.56 0.50 7.31
N ASP A 25 -12.48 0.61 8.08
CA ASP A 25 -11.84 1.89 8.38
C ASP A 25 -11.23 2.45 7.07
N ILE A 26 -11.81 3.55 6.57
CA ILE A 26 -11.48 4.13 5.25
C ILE A 26 -10.00 4.49 5.14
N GLU A 27 -9.42 5.10 6.17
CA GLU A 27 -8.00 5.48 6.18
C GLU A 27 -7.13 4.21 6.16
N ALA A 28 -7.53 3.19 6.93
CA ALA A 28 -6.84 1.91 6.95
C ALA A 28 -6.98 1.15 5.62
N VAL A 29 -8.10 1.26 4.91
CA VAL A 29 -8.30 0.65 3.58
C VAL A 29 -7.30 1.21 2.57
N ALA A 30 -7.18 2.53 2.50
CA ALA A 30 -6.21 3.18 1.60
C ALA A 30 -4.77 2.75 1.93
N ASP A 31 -4.40 2.78 3.21
CA ASP A 31 -3.06 2.40 3.67
C ASP A 31 -2.78 0.90 3.45
N TRP A 32 -3.78 0.03 3.62
CA TRP A 32 -3.66 -1.41 3.34
C TRP A 32 -3.50 -1.68 1.84
N MET A 33 -4.22 -0.97 0.97
CA MET A 33 -4.04 -1.07 -0.49
C MET A 33 -2.62 -0.67 -0.91
N LEU A 34 -2.06 0.39 -0.32
CA LEU A 34 -0.66 0.78 -0.54
C LEU A 34 0.32 -0.30 -0.06
N LEU A 35 0.09 -0.88 1.12
CA LEU A 35 0.91 -1.99 1.62
C LEU A 35 0.84 -3.22 0.71
N ALA A 36 -0.35 -3.57 0.21
CA ALA A 36 -0.56 -4.69 -0.70
C ALA A 36 0.17 -4.47 -2.04
N ALA A 37 0.08 -3.26 -2.60
CA ALA A 37 0.80 -2.87 -3.81
C ALA A 37 2.32 -2.99 -3.62
N TRP A 38 2.86 -2.55 -2.49
CA TRP A 38 4.29 -2.70 -2.18
C TRP A 38 4.72 -4.16 -2.10
N ARG A 39 3.93 -5.02 -1.45
CA ARG A 39 4.19 -6.47 -1.36
C ARG A 39 4.23 -7.12 -2.76
N ALA A 40 3.27 -6.77 -3.62
CA ALA A 40 3.19 -7.28 -4.99
C ALA A 40 4.42 -6.89 -5.82
N VAL A 41 4.80 -5.61 -5.79
CA VAL A 41 5.99 -5.12 -6.51
C VAL A 41 7.28 -5.72 -5.96
N SER A 42 7.36 -5.91 -4.64
CA SER A 42 8.53 -6.52 -3.99
C SER A 42 8.72 -7.99 -4.36
N ALA A 43 7.64 -8.71 -4.62
CA ALA A 43 7.67 -10.11 -5.06
C ALA A 43 8.14 -10.27 -6.53
N MET A 44 8.18 -9.19 -7.33
CA MET A 44 8.62 -9.23 -8.72
C MET A 44 10.13 -9.47 -8.83
N LYS A 45 10.51 -10.70 -9.21
CA LYS A 45 11.92 -11.14 -9.29
C LYS A 45 12.73 -10.48 -10.41
N ASN A 46 12.06 -9.97 -11.44
CA ASN A 46 12.67 -9.36 -12.63
C ASN A 46 12.99 -7.86 -12.48
N LEU A 47 12.59 -7.22 -11.37
CA LEU A 47 12.80 -5.79 -11.16
C LEU A 47 14.00 -5.54 -10.25
N ARG A 48 14.91 -4.65 -10.68
CA ARG A 48 15.96 -4.08 -9.84
C ARG A 48 15.34 -3.19 -8.75
N PRO A 49 16.02 -2.96 -7.61
CA PRO A 49 15.48 -2.17 -6.50
C PRO A 49 14.93 -0.78 -6.91
N ARG A 50 15.66 -0.05 -7.76
CA ARG A 50 15.21 1.26 -8.29
C ARG A 50 13.94 1.16 -9.14
N GLN A 51 13.79 0.09 -9.92
CA GLN A 51 12.61 -0.15 -10.75
C GLN A 51 11.40 -0.47 -9.88
N ARG A 52 11.57 -1.26 -8.81
CA ARG A 52 10.51 -1.55 -7.83
C ARG A 52 9.96 -0.28 -7.21
N VAL A 53 10.83 0.62 -6.75
CA VAL A 53 10.42 1.90 -6.17
C VAL A 53 9.65 2.74 -7.19
N ARG A 54 10.13 2.84 -8.43
CA ARG A 54 9.44 3.59 -9.49
C ARG A 54 8.06 3.00 -9.83
N SER A 55 7.96 1.68 -9.98
CA SER A 55 6.68 1.00 -10.22
C SER A 55 5.70 1.22 -9.07
N PHE A 56 6.19 1.16 -7.83
CA PHE A 56 5.37 1.40 -6.65
C PHE A 56 4.84 2.85 -6.59
N ILE A 57 5.69 3.86 -6.86
CA ILE A 57 5.26 5.27 -6.91
C ILE A 57 4.16 5.47 -7.95
N GLY A 58 4.27 4.85 -9.12
CA GLY A 58 3.22 4.91 -10.15
C GLY A 58 1.90 4.28 -9.69
N LEU A 59 1.94 3.22 -8.89
CA LEU A 59 0.74 2.60 -8.34
C LEU A 59 0.09 3.46 -7.26
N CYS A 60 0.87 4.19 -6.44
CA CYS A 60 0.32 5.07 -5.40
C CYS A 60 -0.65 6.11 -5.96
N GLN A 61 -0.36 6.66 -7.15
CA GLN A 61 -1.24 7.62 -7.81
C GLN A 61 -2.61 7.01 -8.16
N ASN A 62 -2.63 5.73 -8.55
CA ASN A 62 -3.87 5.03 -8.87
C ASN A 62 -4.67 4.62 -7.62
N VAL A 63 -3.98 4.23 -6.53
CA VAL A 63 -4.65 3.86 -5.27
C VAL A 63 -5.39 5.06 -4.67
N ALA A 64 -4.77 6.24 -4.68
CA ALA A 64 -5.40 7.47 -4.20
C ALA A 64 -6.69 7.78 -4.97
N ILE A 65 -6.65 7.70 -6.30
CA ILE A 65 -7.81 7.99 -7.16
C ILE A 65 -8.95 6.98 -6.95
N THR A 66 -8.65 5.70 -6.74
CA THR A 66 -9.66 4.63 -6.66
C THR A 66 -10.46 4.65 -5.36
N VAL A 67 -9.82 4.98 -4.23
CA VAL A 67 -10.49 5.02 -2.92
C VAL A 67 -11.38 6.27 -2.81
N GLU A 68 -10.92 7.42 -3.29
CA GLU A 68 -11.68 8.68 -3.27
C GLU A 68 -12.96 8.62 -4.11
N THR A 69 -12.93 7.91 -5.25
CA THR A 69 -14.11 7.76 -6.13
C THR A 69 -15.12 6.72 -5.67
N THR A 70 -14.74 5.78 -4.81
CA THR A 70 -15.63 4.69 -4.35
C THR A 70 -16.39 5.05 -3.07
N HIS A 71 -15.89 6.03 -2.30
CA HIS A 71 -16.46 6.45 -1.02
C HIS A 71 -16.91 7.92 -0.98
N GLY A 72 -16.88 8.62 -2.12
CA GLY A 72 -17.39 9.98 -2.32
C GLY A 72 -18.80 10.03 -2.90
#